data_AF-A0A1M5MGQ4-F1
#
_entry.id   AF-A0A1M5MGQ4-F1
#
_cell.length_a   1.000
_cell.length_b   1.000
_cell.length_c   1.000
_cell.angle_alpha   90.00
_cell.angle_beta   90.00
_cell.angle_gamma   90.00
#
_symmetry.space_group_name_H-M   'P 1'
#
loop_
_entity.id
_entity.type
_entity.pdbx_description
1 polymer ?
#
loop_
_entity_poly.entity_id
_entity_poly.type
_entity_poly.pdbx_seq_one_letter_code
_entity_poly.pdbx_strand_id
1 'polypeptide(L)' 'MTHDLVHAVITGALVFSVMMGLQKAGLYKPHKEGGPRWSWPLFFGVAVSVFILNLIWP' A
#
# COMPACT_ATOMS: atom_id res chain seq x y z
N MET A 1 -9.50 -14.37 15.92
CA MET A 1 -8.02 -14.53 15.89
C MET A 1 -7.50 -14.95 14.51
N THR A 2 -7.98 -16.02 13.89
CA THR A 2 -7.59 -16.39 12.51
C THR A 2 -8.00 -15.34 11.48
N HIS A 3 -9.17 -14.73 11.69
CA HIS A 3 -9.69 -13.68 10.82
C HIS A 3 -8.76 -12.46 10.75
N ASP A 4 -8.35 -11.93 11.90
CA ASP A 4 -7.36 -10.84 12.01
C ASP A 4 -6.03 -11.17 11.34
N LEU A 5 -5.54 -12.40 11.52
CA LEU A 5 -4.25 -12.80 10.95
C LEU A 5 -4.29 -12.79 9.42
N VAL A 6 -5.35 -13.37 8.83
CA VAL A 6 -5.54 -13.38 7.38
C VAL A 6 -5.72 -11.96 6.86
N HIS A 7 -6.50 -11.14 7.57
CA HIS A 7 -6.75 -9.76 7.18
C HIS A 7 -5.45 -8.92 7.21
N ALA A 8 -4.61 -9.11 8.23
CA ALA A 8 -3.30 -8.45 8.33
C ALA A 8 -2.34 -8.88 7.21
N VAL A 9 -2.31 -10.17 6.86
CA VAL A 9 -1.49 -10.69 5.77
C VAL A 9 -1.93 -10.11 4.42
N ILE A 10 -3.24 -10.09 4.14
CA ILE A 10 -3.76 -9.53 2.89
C ILE A 10 -3.48 -8.02 2.83
N THR A 11 -3.69 -7.30 3.92
CA THR A 11 -3.40 -5.86 4.00
C THR A 11 -1.93 -5.58 3.73
N GLY A 12 -1.01 -6.36 4.32
CA GLY A 12 0.42 -6.23 4.07
C GLY A 12 0.80 -6.50 2.61
N ALA A 13 0.25 -7.55 2.02
CA ALA A 13 0.44 -7.86 0.59
C ALA A 13 -0.09 -6.74 -0.31
N LEU A 14 -1.25 -6.17 0.04
CA LEU A 14 -1.88 -5.09 -0.71
C LEU A 14 -1.02 -3.82 -0.71
N VAL A 15 -0.53 -3.41 0.46
CA VAL A 15 0.39 -2.26 0.58
C VAL A 15 1.65 -2.49 -0.25
N PHE A 16 2.18 -3.71 -0.24
CA PHE A 16 3.37 -4.06 -1.02
C PHE A 16 3.11 -4.00 -2.53
N SER A 17 1.97 -4.53 -3.00
CA SER A 17 1.55 -4.45 -4.40
C SER A 17 1.34 -3.01 -4.86
N VAL A 18 0.78 -2.15 -4.01
CA VAL A 18 0.61 -0.72 -4.28
C VAL A 18 1.95 -0.02 -4.42
N MET A 19 2.89 -0.29 -3.51
CA MET A 19 4.25 0.25 -3.60
C MET A 19 4.92 -0.16 -4.92
N MET A 20 4.81 -1.44 -5.31
CA MET A 20 5.31 -1.93 -6.61
C MET A 20 4.62 -1.26 -7.79
N GLY A 21 3.28 -1.14 -7.76
CA GLY A 21 2.50 -0.51 -8.82
C GLY A 21 2.88 0.96 -9.04
N LEU A 22 3.00 1.72 -7.96
CA LEU A 22 3.44 3.12 -7.99
C LEU A 22 4.89 3.27 -8.44
N GLN A 23 5.75 2.33 -8.05
CA GLN A 23 7.14 2.30 -8.49
C GLN A 23 7.24 2.05 -10.00
N LYS A 24 6.46 1.09 -10.51
CA LYS A 24 6.39 0.75 -11.94
C LYS A 24 5.74 1.85 -12.78
N ALA A 25 4.76 2.55 -12.23
CA ALA A 25 4.12 3.71 -12.87
C ALA A 25 5.01 4.97 -12.89
N GLY A 26 6.20 4.92 -12.27
CA GLY A 26 7.11 6.08 -12.16
C GLY A 26 6.61 7.18 -11.23
N LEU A 27 5.46 6.97 -10.57
CA LEU A 27 4.86 7.87 -9.58
C LEU A 27 5.60 7.82 -8.24
N TYR A 28 6.36 6.76 -8.02
CA TYR A 28 7.24 6.60 -6.87
C TYR A 28 8.64 6.16 -7.34
N LYS A 29 9.66 6.93 -7.02
CA LYS A 29 11.05 6.49 -7.19
C LYS A 29 11.62 6.18 -5.81
N PRO A 30 12.15 4.97 -5.57
CA PRO A 30 12.85 4.68 -4.32
C PRO A 30 14.05 5.62 -4.27
N HIS A 31 14.05 6.52 -3.28
CA HIS A 31 15.10 7.52 -3.15
C HIS A 31 16.35 6.84 -2.60
N LYS A 32 17.47 6.97 -3.31
CA LYS A 32 18.71 6.25 -2.99
C LYS A 32 19.51 6.89 -1.83
N GLU A 33 19.16 8.12 -1.40
CA GLU A 33 20.10 8.95 -0.60
C GLU A 33 19.51 9.81 0.54
N GLY A 34 18.28 9.60 1.03
CA GLY A 34 17.91 10.25 2.31
C GLY A 34 16.44 10.51 2.56
N GLY A 35 15.92 9.87 3.61
CA GLY A 35 14.74 10.28 4.37
C GLY A 35 13.37 9.81 3.83
N PRO A 36 12.42 9.46 4.72
CA PRO A 36 11.05 9.14 4.32
C PRO A 36 10.35 10.41 3.84
N ARG A 37 10.33 10.64 2.52
CA ARG A 37 9.58 11.77 1.93
C ARG A 37 8.13 11.38 1.76
N TRP A 38 7.23 12.07 2.47
CA TRP A 38 5.78 11.94 2.30
C TRP A 38 5.42 12.05 0.82
N SER A 39 4.87 10.97 0.28
CA SER A 39 4.50 10.87 -1.12
C SER A 39 2.98 10.77 -1.21
N TRP A 40 2.33 11.84 -1.64
CA TRP A 40 0.90 11.85 -1.94
C TRP A 40 0.43 10.68 -2.82
N PRO A 41 1.21 10.24 -3.85
CA PRO A 41 0.83 9.07 -4.65
C PRO A 41 0.82 7.77 -3.84
N LEU A 42 1.78 7.58 -2.94
CA LEU A 42 1.81 6.42 -2.02
C LEU A 42 0.64 6.46 -1.05
N PHE A 43 0.38 7.63 -0.45
CA PHE A 43 -0.73 7.78 0.48
C PHE A 43 -2.06 7.46 -0.20
N PHE A 44 -2.33 8.02 -1.39
CA PHE A 44 -3.55 7.73 -2.14
C PHE A 44 -3.63 6.28 -2.59
N GLY A 45 -2.53 5.70 -3.08
CA GLY A 45 -2.51 4.30 -3.50
C GLY A 45 -2.82 3.36 -2.33
N VAL A 46 -2.25 3.62 -1.16
CA VAL A 46 -2.50 2.82 0.05
C VAL A 46 -3.92 3.06 0.54
N ALA A 47 -4.38 4.31 0.61
CA ALA A 47 -5.73 4.65 1.05
C ALA A 47 -6.81 4.02 0.16
N VAL A 48 -6.69 4.11 -1.16
CA VAL A 48 -7.62 3.48 -2.11
C VAL A 48 -7.61 1.97 -1.96
N SER A 49 -6.44 1.36 -1.79
CA SER A 49 -6.34 -0.09 -1.71
C SER A 49 -6.93 -0.62 -0.40
N VAL A 50 -6.62 0.03 0.73
CA VAL A 50 -7.25 -0.28 2.03
C VAL A 50 -8.75 -0.04 1.97
N PHE A 51 -9.20 1.02 1.28
CA PHE A 51 -10.63 1.30 1.10
C PHE A 51 -11.34 0.20 0.29
N ILE A 52 -10.75 -0.28 -0.81
CA ILE A 52 -11.30 -1.39 -1.60
C ILE A 52 -11.33 -2.68 -0.77
N LEU A 53 -10.27 -2.95 -0.02
CA LEU A 53 -10.20 -4.12 0.86
C LEU A 53 -11.31 -4.07 1.92
N ASN A 54 -11.51 -2.92 2.55
CA ASN A 54 -12.57 -2.68 3.53
C ASN A 54 -13.97 -2.78 2.91
N LEU A 55 -14.13 -2.38 1.64
CA LEU A 55 -15.40 -2.50 0.93
C LEU A 55 -15.80 -3.96 0.64
N ILE A 56 -14.83 -4.80 0.27
CA ILE A 56 -15.05 -6.23 0.03
C ILE A 56 -15.17 -6.98 1.35
N TRP A 57 -14.41 -6.55 2.36
CA TRP A 57 -14.31 -7.19 3.66
C TRP A 57 -14.22 -6.12 4.77
N PRO A 58 -15.35 -5.68 5.35
CA PRO A 58 -15.35 -4.72 6.46
C PRO A 58 -14.85 -5.33 7.77
#